data_AF-A0A8T5H676-F1
#
_entry.id   AF-A0A8T5H676-F1
#
_cell.length_a   1.000
_cell.length_b   1.000
_cell.length_c   1.000
_cell.angle_alpha   90.00
_cell.angle_beta   90.00
_cell.angle_gamma   90.00
#
_symmetry.space_group_name_H-M   'P 1'
#
loop_
_entity.id
_entity.type
_entity.pdbx_description
1 polymer ?
#
loop_
_entity_poly.entity_id
_entity_poly.type
_entity_poly.pdbx_seq_one_letter_code
_entity_poly.pdbx_strand_id
1 'polypeptide(L)' 'METWRRDALEITTFFVDAKINNHMVKKVGKLNICGACGFKYKTKELASKCEAWCTKNKSCNLEITKHAIN' A
#
# COMPACT_ATOMS: atom_id res chain seq x y z
N MET A 1 29.72 -29.82 -13.15
CA MET A 1 29.97 -29.90 -11.70
C MET A 1 30.83 -28.70 -11.35
N GLU A 2 30.14 -27.59 -11.12
CA GLU A 2 30.70 -26.24 -11.09
C GLU A 2 30.82 -25.78 -9.64
N THR A 3 32.06 -25.56 -9.18
CA THR A 3 32.34 -24.83 -7.93
C THR A 3 33.30 -23.69 -8.26
N TRP A 4 32.79 -22.73 -9.02
CA TRP A 4 33.50 -21.49 -9.31
C TRP A 4 33.63 -20.68 -8.02
N ARG A 5 34.88 -20.47 -7.64
CA ARG A 5 35.32 -19.67 -6.52
C ARG A 5 34.81 -18.24 -6.67
N ARG A 6 34.01 -17.80 -5.70
CA ARG A 6 34.10 -16.50 -5.00
C ARG A 6 34.91 -15.43 -5.75
N ASP A 7 34.31 -14.87 -6.78
CA ASP A 7 34.67 -13.57 -7.32
C ASP A 7 33.80 -12.50 -6.63
N ALA A 8 34.42 -11.34 -6.43
CA ALA A 8 33.94 -10.24 -5.63
C ALA A 8 32.58 -9.67 -6.09
N LEU A 9 31.89 -9.00 -5.17
CA LEU A 9 30.81 -8.02 -5.43
C LEU A 9 29.35 -8.52 -5.46
N GLU A 10 28.90 -9.32 -4.48
CA GLU A 10 27.48 -9.75 -4.38
C GLU A 10 26.78 -9.39 -3.05
N ILE A 11 27.15 -8.29 -2.37
CA ILE A 11 26.42 -7.88 -1.15
C ILE A 11 26.25 -6.36 -0.98
N THR A 12 26.31 -5.59 -2.08
CA THR A 12 25.90 -4.18 -2.03
C THR A 12 24.74 -3.97 -3.01
N THR A 13 23.57 -3.63 -2.49
CA THR A 13 22.54 -2.87 -3.21
C THR A 13 21.93 -3.52 -4.47
N PHE A 14 21.54 -4.80 -4.43
CA PHE A 14 20.62 -5.36 -5.44
C PHE A 14 19.17 -5.09 -4.99
N PHE A 15 18.60 -4.01 -5.54
CA PHE A 15 17.16 -3.70 -5.68
C PHE A 15 16.40 -3.11 -4.48
N VAL A 16 16.85 -1.95 -4.02
CA VAL A 16 16.05 -0.72 -3.81
C VAL A 16 14.52 -0.94 -3.65
N ASP A 17 14.06 -0.85 -2.40
CA ASP A 17 12.66 -0.61 -1.99
C ASP A 17 12.12 0.75 -2.51
N ALA A 18 11.83 0.86 -3.81
CA ALA A 18 11.20 2.07 -4.33
C ALA A 18 10.17 1.81 -5.43
N LYS A 19 8.94 2.18 -5.06
CA LYS A 19 7.72 2.35 -5.88
C LYS A 19 6.96 1.06 -6.22
N ILE A 20 5.84 0.86 -5.52
CA ILE A 20 4.51 1.02 -6.13
C ILE A 20 3.58 1.61 -5.06
N ASN A 21 3.41 2.94 -5.09
CA ASN A 21 2.27 3.59 -4.45
C ASN A 21 1.07 3.34 -5.36
N ASN A 22 0.29 2.29 -5.07
CA ASN A 22 -0.91 1.97 -5.82
C ASN A 22 -2.06 2.85 -5.34
N HIS A 23 -2.03 4.12 -5.73
CA HIS A 23 -3.05 5.09 -5.34
C HIS A 23 -4.38 4.77 -6.05
N MET A 24 -5.17 3.89 -5.43
CA MET A 24 -6.45 3.37 -5.93
C MET A 24 -7.65 4.10 -5.32
N VAL A 25 -7.42 5.21 -4.61
CA VAL A 25 -8.49 6.03 -4.03
C VAL A 25 -9.30 6.72 -5.12
N LYS A 26 -10.57 6.35 -5.25
CA LYS A 26 -11.55 6.94 -6.18
C LYS A 26 -12.33 8.05 -5.49
N LYS A 27 -12.40 9.25 -6.08
CA LYS A 27 -13.22 10.33 -5.54
C LYS A 27 -14.62 10.26 -6.13
N VAL A 28 -15.64 10.19 -5.27
CA VAL A 28 -17.06 10.22 -5.67
C VAL A 28 -17.74 11.37 -4.94
N GLY A 29 -17.97 12.46 -5.67
CA GLY A 29 -18.51 13.71 -5.10
C GLY A 29 -17.59 14.31 -4.03
N LYS A 30 -18.10 14.41 -2.79
CA LYS A 30 -17.36 14.90 -1.61
C LYS A 30 -16.65 13.80 -0.83
N LEU A 31 -16.78 12.54 -1.24
CA LEU A 31 -16.22 11.38 -0.54
C LEU A 31 -15.05 10.76 -1.31
N ASN A 32 -14.16 10.11 -0.57
CA ASN A 32 -12.97 9.44 -1.08
C ASN A 32 -13.09 7.94 -0.77
N ILE A 33 -13.11 7.12 -1.80
CA ILE A 33 -13.34 5.68 -1.72
C ILE A 33 -11.99 4.97 -1.82
N CYS A 34 -11.66 4.13 -0.84
CA CYS A 34 -10.48 3.27 -0.94
C CYS A 34 -10.73 2.18 -2.00
N GLY A 35 -9.85 2.08 -3.01
CA GLY A 35 -9.99 1.08 -4.07
C GLY A 35 -9.76 -0.37 -3.62
N ALA A 36 -9.11 -0.58 -2.48
CA ALA A 36 -8.74 -1.92 -2.00
C ALA A 36 -9.92 -2.61 -1.31
N CYS A 37 -10.69 -1.82 -0.54
CA CYS A 37 -11.76 -2.33 0.32
C CYS A 37 -13.14 -1.76 -0.03
N GLY A 38 -13.22 -0.71 -0.85
CA GLY A 38 -14.48 -0.08 -1.25
C GLY A 38 -15.09 0.86 -0.20
N PHE A 39 -14.45 1.07 0.97
CA PHE A 39 -14.96 1.99 1.99
C PHE A 39 -14.87 3.45 1.55
N LYS A 40 -15.92 4.22 1.86
CA LYS A 40 -16.01 5.65 1.57
C LYS A 40 -15.61 6.45 2.81
N TYR A 41 -14.77 7.46 2.62
CA TYR A 41 -14.25 8.32 3.66
C TYR A 41 -14.54 9.79 3.36
N LYS A 42 -14.74 10.59 4.42
CA LYS A 42 -14.97 12.03 4.30
C LYS A 42 -13.72 12.79 3.85
N THR A 43 -12.55 12.33 4.27
CA THR A 43 -11.26 12.97 3.97
C THR A 43 -10.37 12.06 3.13
N LYS A 44 -9.55 12.67 2.29
CA LYS A 44 -8.56 11.95 1.46
C LYS A 44 -7.50 11.27 2.33
N GLU A 45 -7.14 11.88 3.46
CA GLU A 45 -6.17 11.31 4.40
C GLU A 45 -6.60 9.96 4.96
N LEU A 46 -7.88 9.81 5.34
CA LEU A 46 -8.40 8.53 5.82
C LEU A 46 -8.39 7.48 4.72
N ALA A 47 -8.78 7.84 3.50
CA ALA A 47 -8.73 6.94 2.35
C ALA A 47 -7.30 6.50 2.03
N SER A 48 -6.33 7.42 2.09
CA SER A 48 -4.91 7.13 1.84
C SER A 48 -4.29 6.27 2.95
N LYS A 49 -4.63 6.53 4.22
CA LYS A 49 -4.23 5.67 5.35
C LYS A 49 -4.85 4.28 5.24
N CYS A 50 -6.12 4.19 4.84
CA CYS A 50 -6.80 2.92 4.59
C CYS A 50 -6.07 2.11 3.52
N GLU A 51 -5.74 2.74 2.39
CA GLU A 51 -5.03 2.08 1.29
C GLU A 51 -3.64 1.59 1.71
N ALA A 52 -2.85 2.44 2.37
CA ALA A 52 -1.52 2.05 2.85
C ALA A 52 -1.60 0.85 3.79
N TRP A 53 -2.61 0.83 4.66
CA TRP A 53 -2.85 -0.28 5.57
C TRP A 53 -3.32 -1.54 4.83
N CYS A 54 -4.29 -1.42 3.93
CA CYS A 54 -4.81 -2.53 3.13
C CYS A 54 -3.71 -3.17 2.27
N THR A 55 -2.83 -2.37 1.68
CA THR A 55 -1.72 -2.88 0.86
C THR A 55 -0.69 -3.60 1.73
N LYS A 56 -0.37 -3.05 2.91
CA LYS A 56 0.65 -3.61 3.81
C LYS A 56 0.18 -4.87 4.55
N ASN A 57 -1.05 -4.87 5.06
CA ASN A 57 -1.57 -5.94 5.93
C ASN A 57 -2.54 -6.88 5.21
N LYS A 58 -2.89 -6.61 3.93
CA LYS A 58 -3.94 -7.31 3.18
C LYS A 58 -5.30 -7.37 3.91
N SER A 59 -5.53 -6.46 4.85
CA SER A 59 -6.68 -6.42 5.75
C SER A 59 -7.12 -4.97 5.95
N CYS A 60 -8.38 -4.72 6.32
CA CYS A 60 -8.85 -3.38 6.71
C CYS A 60 -8.56 -3.09 8.18
N ASN A 61 -8.07 -1.88 8.48
CA ASN A 61 -7.96 -1.42 9.87
C ASN A 61 -9.35 -0.99 10.38
N LEU A 62 -9.82 -1.65 11.44
CA LEU A 62 -11.10 -1.34 12.11
C LEU A 62 -11.16 0.11 12.61
N GLU A 63 -10.03 0.69 13.04
CA GLU A 63 -9.98 2.09 13.50
C GLU A 63 -10.32 3.06 12.38
N ILE A 64 -9.81 2.79 11.17
CA ILE A 64 -10.07 3.63 10.00
C ILE A 64 -11.50 3.38 9.51
N THR A 65 -11.95 2.12 9.49
CA THR A 65 -13.31 1.74 9.08
C THR A 65 -14.40 2.34 9.96
N LYS A 66 -14.14 2.63 11.24
CA LYS A 66 -15.09 3.37 12.12
C LYS A 66 -15.42 4.77 11.60
N HIS A 67 -14.51 5.39 10.86
CA HIS A 67 -14.73 6.69 10.22
C HIS A 67 -15.28 6.55 8.79
N ALA A 68 -15.53 5.32 8.32
CA ALA A 68 -16.16 5.10 7.03
C ALA A 68 -17.63 5.52 7.09
N ILE A 69 -18.08 6.17 6.02
CA ILE A 69 -19.47 6.55 5.83
C ILE A 69 -20.10 5.49 4.94
N ASN A 70 -21.11 4.79 5.46
CA ASN A 70 -21.86 3.75 4.75
C ASN A 70 -22.80 4.38 3.71
#